data_AF-A0A3E2N8Z0-F1
#
_entry.id   AF-A0A3E2N8Z0-F1
#
_cell.length_a   1.000
_cell.length_b   1.000
_cell.length_c   1.000
_cell.angle_alpha   90.00
_cell.angle_beta   90.00
_cell.angle_gamma   90.00
#
_symmetry.space_group_name_H-M   'P 1'
#
loop_
_entity.id
_entity.type
_entity.pdbx_description
1 polymer ?
#
loop_
_entity_poly.entity_id
_entity_poly.type
_entity_poly.pdbx_seq_one_letter_code
_entity_poly.pdbx_strand_id
1 'polypeptide(L)'
;MNIEVRYYSKSGNTKKIADAIAKQAGISAKPIHEPMQGKVDILFLGTGLYAFDIDPELKKYILTLNPANIKKVVVFSTAAIVKSAYEKTKKYLQDQGLTVSDAEYHCPGHYMILRTGRPNSDDIKKAEQFAKSIINSL
;
A
#
# COMPACT_ATOMS: atom_id res chain seq x y z
N MET A 1 7.56 18.10 1.20
CA MET A 1 7.40 16.74 0.66
C MET A 1 5.93 16.39 0.70
N ASN A 2 5.35 16.00 -0.42
CA ASN A 2 3.96 15.62 -0.55
C ASN A 2 3.84 14.10 -0.51
N ILE A 3 3.22 13.58 0.55
CA ILE A 3 2.97 12.14 0.73
C ILE A 3 1.49 11.87 0.52
N GLU A 4 1.18 10.77 -0.15
CA GLU A 4 -0.17 10.22 -0.22
C GLU A 4 -0.17 8.76 0.22
N VAL A 5 -1.21 8.36 0.96
CA VAL A 5 -1.45 6.96 1.33
C VAL A 5 -2.78 6.53 0.73
N ARG A 6 -2.73 5.55 -0.17
CA ARG A 6 -3.89 4.98 -0.85
C ARG A 6 -3.95 3.48 -0.62
N TYR A 7 -5.17 2.95 -0.46
CA TYR A 7 -5.34 1.52 -0.23
C TYR A 7 -6.58 0.95 -0.91
N TYR A 8 -6.50 -0.34 -1.22
CA TYR A 8 -7.66 -1.18 -1.51
C TYR A 8 -7.78 -2.28 -0.44
N SER A 9 -8.96 -2.41 0.19
CA SER A 9 -9.17 -3.38 1.27
C SER A 9 -10.62 -3.85 1.33
N LYS A 10 -10.86 -5.15 1.15
CA LYS A 10 -12.21 -5.75 1.29
C LYS A 10 -12.57 -6.04 2.75
N SER A 11 -11.62 -6.54 3.53
CA SER A 11 -11.84 -6.98 4.93
C SER A 11 -11.24 -6.03 5.97
N GLY A 12 -10.68 -4.89 5.55
CA GLY A 12 -10.10 -3.87 6.43
C GLY A 12 -8.67 -4.14 6.91
N ASN A 13 -8.07 -5.30 6.62
CA ASN A 13 -6.69 -5.60 7.00
C ASN A 13 -5.69 -4.57 6.46
N THR A 14 -5.71 -4.35 5.14
CA THR A 14 -4.87 -3.35 4.47
C THR A 14 -5.16 -1.94 4.97
N LYS A 15 -6.44 -1.60 5.22
CA LYS A 15 -6.81 -0.28 5.75
C LYS A 15 -6.12 -0.02 7.09
N LYS A 16 -6.11 -0.99 8.01
CA LYS A 16 -5.42 -0.84 9.31
C LYS A 16 -3.94 -0.48 9.16
N ILE A 17 -3.26 -1.11 8.20
CA ILE A 17 -1.85 -0.80 7.89
C ILE A 17 -1.71 0.57 7.23
N ALA A 18 -2.62 0.92 6.32
CA ALA A 18 -2.65 2.22 5.67
C ALA A 18 -2.82 3.35 6.69
N ASP A 19 -3.74 3.20 7.64
CA ASP A 19 -3.99 4.17 8.72
C ASP A 19 -2.72 4.37 9.57
N ALA A 20 -1.98 3.29 9.85
CA ALA A 20 -0.72 3.36 10.60
C ALA A 20 0.38 4.12 9.84
N ILE A 21 0.55 3.83 8.55
CA ILE A 21 1.50 4.54 7.67
C ILE A 21 1.13 6.02 7.58
N ALA A 22 -0.15 6.33 7.36
CA ALA A 22 -0.65 7.70 7.24
C ALA A 22 -0.48 8.50 8.53
N LYS A 23 -0.76 7.88 9.69
CA LYS A 23 -0.49 8.46 11.00
C LYS A 23 0.97 8.84 11.17
N GLN A 24 1.90 7.98 10.76
CA GLN A 24 3.33 8.28 10.80
C GLN A 24 3.72 9.46 9.89
N ALA A 25 3.01 9.64 8.78
CA ALA A 25 3.18 10.76 7.86
C ALA A 25 2.39 12.03 8.25
N GLY A 26 1.59 12.00 9.33
CA GLY A 26 0.77 13.13 9.77
C GLY A 26 -0.42 13.44 8.84
N ILE A 27 -0.90 12.45 8.06
CA ILE A 27 -2.00 12.60 7.10
C ILE A 27 -3.06 11.50 7.31
N SER A 28 -4.12 11.53 6.51
CA SER A 28 -5.13 10.46 6.46
C SER A 28 -4.93 9.55 5.27
N ALA A 29 -5.06 8.23 5.49
CA ALA A 29 -5.13 7.27 4.40
C ALA A 29 -6.50 7.37 3.72
N LYS A 30 -6.53 7.23 2.40
CA LYS A 30 -7.77 7.24 1.62
C LYS A 30 -7.91 5.98 0.77
N PRO A 31 -9.12 5.47 0.53
CA PRO A 31 -9.33 4.41 -0.44
C PRO A 31 -8.96 4.87 -1.86
N ILE A 32 -8.67 3.93 -2.75
CA ILE A 32 -8.38 4.22 -4.18
C ILE A 32 -9.54 4.87 -4.94
N HIS A 33 -10.75 4.85 -4.37
CA HIS A 33 -11.95 5.44 -4.93
C HIS A 33 -12.01 6.97 -4.77
N GLU A 34 -11.15 7.53 -3.90
CA GLU A 34 -11.01 8.97 -3.77
C GLU A 34 -9.97 9.52 -4.76
N PRO A 35 -10.27 10.64 -5.45
CA PRO A 35 -9.34 11.23 -6.40
C PRO A 35 -8.05 11.70 -5.70
N MET A 36 -6.94 11.56 -6.40
CA MET A 36 -5.64 12.10 -6.01
C MET A 36 -5.30 13.28 -6.92
N GLN A 37 -4.86 14.39 -6.34
CA GLN A 37 -4.58 15.63 -7.08
C GLN A 37 -3.17 16.15 -6.76
N GLY A 38 -2.60 16.88 -7.71
CA GLY A 38 -1.29 17.50 -7.54
C GLY A 38 -0.11 16.54 -7.69
N LYS A 39 1.07 17.04 -7.36
CA LYS A 39 2.33 16.28 -7.39
C LYS A 39 2.55 15.57 -6.06
N VAL A 40 2.98 14.31 -6.15
CA VAL A 40 3.19 13.39 -5.04
C VAL A 40 4.65 12.91 -5.08
N ASP A 41 5.39 13.18 -4.01
CA ASP A 41 6.77 12.72 -3.87
C ASP A 41 6.81 11.22 -3.52
N ILE A 42 5.90 10.78 -2.65
CA ILE A 42 5.76 9.37 -2.23
C ILE A 42 4.28 8.99 -2.22
N LEU A 43 3.92 8.02 -3.05
CA LEU A 43 2.64 7.33 -2.95
C LEU A 43 2.85 6.00 -2.23
N PHE A 44 2.38 5.88 -0.99
CA PHE A 44 2.22 4.57 -0.37
C PHE A 44 0.95 3.91 -0.91
N LEU A 45 1.09 2.76 -1.58
CA LEU A 45 -0.04 2.04 -2.19
C LEU A 45 -0.22 0.65 -1.56
N GLY A 46 -1.37 0.47 -0.93
CA GLY A 46 -1.71 -0.71 -0.15
C GLY A 46 -2.68 -1.66 -0.85
N THR A 47 -2.39 -2.96 -0.86
CA THR A 47 -3.39 -3.97 -1.27
C THR A 47 -3.26 -5.31 -0.55
N GLY A 48 -4.33 -6.08 -0.54
CA GLY A 48 -4.27 -7.53 -0.33
C GLY A 48 -4.21 -8.31 -1.63
N LEU A 49 -4.16 -9.64 -1.51
CA LEU A 49 -4.37 -10.56 -2.63
C LEU A 49 -5.72 -11.26 -2.51
N TYR A 50 -6.40 -11.39 -3.65
CA TYR A 50 -7.72 -11.98 -3.80
C TYR A 50 -7.64 -12.99 -4.94
N ALA A 51 -7.98 -14.25 -4.67
CA ALA A 51 -7.79 -15.35 -5.63
C ALA A 51 -6.37 -15.36 -6.25
N PHE A 52 -5.35 -15.24 -5.39
CA PHE A 52 -3.93 -15.20 -5.74
C PHE A 52 -3.45 -13.98 -6.56
N ASP A 53 -4.30 -13.01 -6.88
CA ASP A 53 -3.92 -11.81 -7.65
C ASP A 53 -4.35 -10.50 -6.96
N ILE A 54 -3.89 -9.35 -7.46
CA ILE A 54 -4.40 -8.06 -7.03
C ILE A 54 -5.79 -7.81 -7.61
N ASP A 55 -6.60 -7.04 -6.88
CA ASP A 55 -7.98 -6.80 -7.28
C ASP A 55 -8.08 -6.04 -8.63
N PRO A 56 -9.04 -6.38 -9.51
CA PRO A 56 -9.28 -5.62 -10.74
C PRO A 56 -9.51 -4.12 -10.52
N GLU A 57 -10.10 -3.70 -9.40
CA GLU A 57 -10.27 -2.28 -9.08
C GLU A 57 -8.93 -1.57 -8.84
N LEU A 58 -7.98 -2.24 -8.18
CA LEU A 58 -6.64 -1.70 -8.03
C LEU A 58 -5.93 -1.58 -9.38
N LYS A 59 -6.08 -2.57 -10.27
CA LYS A 59 -5.53 -2.51 -11.63
C LYS A 59 -6.09 -1.31 -12.39
N LYS A 60 -7.40 -1.09 -12.33
CA LYS A 60 -8.06 0.08 -12.93
C LYS A 60 -7.55 1.38 -12.34
N TYR A 61 -7.41 1.47 -11.02
CA TYR A 61 -6.87 2.64 -10.35
C TYR A 61 -5.44 2.94 -10.81
N ILE A 62 -4.56 1.94 -10.91
CA ILE A 62 -3.18 2.12 -11.39
C ILE A 62 -3.16 2.76 -12.77
N LEU A 63 -4.05 2.37 -13.68
CA LEU A 63 -4.15 2.97 -15.02
C LEU A 63 -4.54 4.46 -15.01
N THR A 64 -5.15 4.95 -13.93
CA THR A 64 -5.49 6.38 -13.78
C THR A 64 -4.33 7.22 -13.24
N LEU A 65 -3.29 6.57 -12.70
CA LEU A 65 -2.13 7.27 -12.17
C LEU A 65 -1.30 7.87 -13.31
N ASN A 66 -0.91 9.13 -13.13
CA ASN A 66 -0.03 9.82 -14.05
C ASN A 66 1.43 9.76 -13.53
N PRO A 67 2.35 9.06 -14.22
CA PRO A 67 3.75 8.97 -13.80
C PRO A 67 4.46 10.32 -13.66
N ALA A 68 4.07 11.34 -14.44
CA ALA A 68 4.66 12.68 -14.36
C ALA A 68 4.35 13.39 -13.03
N ASN A 69 3.32 12.94 -12.31
CA ASN A 69 2.89 13.53 -11.04
C ASN A 69 3.38 12.74 -9.82
N ILE A 70 3.99 11.57 -9.99
CA ILE A 70 4.34 10.67 -8.89
C ILE A 70 5.81 10.30 -8.98
N LYS A 71 6.62 10.82 -8.05
CA LYS A 71 8.08 10.59 -8.04
C LYS A 71 8.44 9.16 -7.67
N LYS A 72 7.74 8.55 -6.70
CA LYS A 72 7.98 7.18 -6.27
C LYS A 72 6.73 6.55 -5.67
N VAL A 73 6.50 5.27 -5.97
CA VAL A 73 5.48 4.44 -5.33
C VAL A 73 6.15 3.46 -4.37
N VAL A 74 5.62 3.37 -3.15
CA VAL A 74 6.07 2.43 -2.11
C VAL A 74 4.91 1.49 -1.79
N VAL A 75 5.09 0.21 -2.07
CA VAL A 75 4.02 -0.77 -1.91
C VAL A 75 4.00 -1.30 -0.49
N PHE A 76 2.79 -1.45 0.05
CA PHE A 76 2.57 -2.26 1.23
C PHE A 76 1.45 -3.27 1.01
N SER A 77 1.48 -4.40 1.71
CA SER A 77 0.46 -5.43 1.52
C SER A 77 0.10 -6.22 2.76
N THR A 78 -1.10 -6.80 2.73
CA THR A 78 -1.53 -7.81 3.70
C THR A 78 -1.95 -9.08 2.99
N ALA A 79 -1.44 -10.24 3.40
CA ALA A 79 -1.79 -11.52 2.78
C ALA A 79 -1.92 -12.64 3.82
N ALA A 80 -2.87 -13.56 3.63
CA ALA A 80 -3.08 -14.66 4.56
C ALA A 80 -2.20 -15.88 4.25
N ILE A 81 -2.10 -16.21 2.95
CA ILE A 81 -1.52 -17.45 2.44
C ILE A 81 -0.12 -17.22 1.86
N VAL A 82 0.00 -16.29 0.91
CA VAL A 82 1.28 -15.98 0.26
C VAL A 82 2.03 -14.86 0.98
N LYS A 83 3.31 -14.68 0.64
CA LYS A 83 4.21 -13.75 1.34
C LYS A 83 3.83 -12.27 1.17
N SER A 84 3.62 -11.82 -0.07
CA SER A 84 3.38 -10.40 -0.38
C SER A 84 2.63 -10.24 -1.70
N ALA A 85 1.92 -9.11 -1.86
CA ALA A 85 1.33 -8.67 -3.13
C ALA A 85 2.31 -7.87 -4.01
N TYR A 86 3.54 -7.68 -3.53
CA TYR A 86 4.49 -6.72 -4.08
C TYR A 86 4.88 -6.98 -5.53
N GLU A 87 5.41 -8.15 -5.87
CA GLU A 87 5.88 -8.43 -7.24
C GLU A 87 4.77 -8.19 -8.28
N LYS A 88 3.54 -8.60 -7.96
CA LYS A 88 2.38 -8.36 -8.83
C LYS A 88 2.04 -6.89 -8.95
N THR A 89 1.96 -6.19 -7.81
CA THR A 89 1.63 -4.76 -7.78
C THR A 89 2.71 -3.93 -8.48
N LYS A 90 3.98 -4.21 -8.20
CA LYS A 90 5.17 -3.60 -8.82
C LYS A 90 5.10 -3.75 -10.33
N LYS A 91 4.84 -4.95 -10.84
CA LYS A 91 4.72 -5.19 -12.28
C LYS A 91 3.67 -4.28 -12.92
N TYR A 92 2.45 -4.23 -12.38
CA TYR A 92 1.40 -3.36 -12.93
C TYR A 92 1.74 -1.87 -12.86
N LEU A 93 2.38 -1.42 -11.78
CA LEU A 93 2.84 -0.02 -11.65
C LEU A 93 3.94 0.31 -12.67
N GLN A 94 4.92 -0.57 -12.85
CA GLN A 94 6.02 -0.39 -13.79
C GLN A 94 5.55 -0.46 -15.25
N ASP A 95 4.62 -1.35 -15.56
CA ASP A 95 3.99 -1.43 -16.89
C ASP A 95 3.24 -0.11 -17.22
N GLN A 96 2.78 0.64 -16.21
CA GLN A 96 2.20 1.99 -16.34
C GLN A 96 3.25 3.12 -16.34
N GLY A 97 4.54 2.80 -16.25
CA GLY A 97 5.63 3.76 -16.27
C GLY A 97 5.94 4.43 -14.91
N LEU A 98 5.41 3.91 -13.81
CA LEU A 98 5.68 4.43 -12.46
C LEU A 98 7.02 3.91 -11.93
N THR A 99 7.75 4.79 -11.24
CA THR A 99 8.93 4.39 -10.46
C THR A 99 8.48 3.75 -9.15
N VAL A 100 8.84 2.48 -8.93
CA VAL A 100 8.46 1.72 -7.73
C VAL A 100 9.69 1.46 -6.87
N SER A 101 9.57 1.70 -5.57
CA SER A 101 10.60 1.44 -4.58
C SER A 101 10.84 -0.05 -4.39
N ASP A 102 12.10 -0.47 -4.24
CA ASP A 102 12.44 -1.83 -3.80
C ASP A 102 12.14 -2.09 -2.32
N ALA A 103 12.07 -1.02 -1.51
CA ALA A 103 11.60 -1.11 -0.15
C ALA A 103 10.08 -1.28 -0.14
N GLU A 104 9.60 -2.37 0.46
CA GLU A 104 8.19 -2.70 0.65
C GLU A 104 7.89 -3.09 2.10
N TYR A 105 6.61 -3.05 2.48
CA TYR A 105 6.14 -3.62 3.74
C TYR A 105 5.07 -4.69 3.50
N HIS A 106 5.20 -5.83 4.16
CA HIS A 106 4.16 -6.85 4.15
C HIS A 106 3.94 -7.42 5.55
N CYS A 107 2.68 -7.70 5.88
CA CYS A 107 2.34 -8.42 7.08
C CYS A 107 1.21 -9.43 6.84
N PRO A 108 1.01 -10.41 7.72
CA PRO A 108 -0.13 -11.30 7.59
C PRO A 108 -1.46 -10.55 7.77
N GLY A 109 -2.45 -10.90 6.96
CA GLY A 109 -3.84 -10.43 7.09
C GLY A 109 -4.78 -11.57 7.47
N HIS A 110 -5.74 -11.31 8.35
CA HIS A 110 -6.75 -12.28 8.74
C HIS A 110 -7.64 -12.70 7.56
N TYR A 111 -7.88 -14.00 7.43
CA TYR A 111 -8.81 -14.57 6.47
C TYR A 111 -9.42 -15.86 7.03
N MET A 112 -10.73 -15.86 7.28
CA MET A 112 -11.44 -16.99 7.88
C MET A 112 -10.75 -17.46 9.18
N ILE A 113 -10.29 -18.71 9.28
CA ILE A 113 -9.55 -19.21 10.45
C ILE A 113 -8.05 -18.91 10.42
N LEU A 114 -7.53 -18.38 9.30
CA LEU A 114 -6.11 -18.11 9.12
C LEU A 114 -5.74 -16.73 9.66
N ARG A 115 -4.55 -16.65 10.27
CA ARG A 115 -3.94 -15.40 10.76
C ARG A 115 -4.88 -14.61 11.68
N THR A 116 -5.69 -15.30 12.47
CA THR A 116 -6.59 -14.70 13.47
C THR A 116 -5.83 -13.73 14.36
N GLY A 117 -6.44 -12.56 14.58
CA GLY A 117 -5.83 -11.46 15.33
C GLY A 117 -4.87 -10.58 14.53
N ARG A 118 -4.61 -10.85 13.24
CA ARG A 118 -3.71 -10.03 12.41
C ARG A 118 -4.44 -9.22 11.31
N PRO A 119 -3.97 -8.01 10.94
CA PRO A 119 -2.81 -7.32 11.50
C PRO A 119 -3.02 -6.91 12.96
N ASN A 120 -2.00 -7.13 13.79
CA ASN A 120 -2.02 -6.84 15.22
C ASN A 120 -1.21 -5.57 15.57
N SER A 121 -1.05 -5.28 16.87
CA SER A 121 -0.28 -4.12 17.34
C SER A 121 1.17 -4.11 16.88
N ASP A 122 1.80 -5.28 16.74
CA ASP A 122 3.19 -5.37 16.28
C ASP A 122 3.29 -5.13 14.78
N ASP A 123 2.32 -5.64 14.01
CA ASP A 123 2.21 -5.36 12.57
C ASP A 123 1.97 -3.85 12.34
N ILE A 124 1.20 -3.19 13.20
CA ILE A 124 0.97 -1.73 13.17
C ILE A 124 2.27 -0.98 13.47
N LYS A 125 2.95 -1.31 14.57
CA LYS A 125 4.22 -0.66 14.97
C LYS A 125 5.30 -0.78 13.90
N LYS A 126 5.41 -1.96 13.26
CA LYS A 126 6.38 -2.18 12.18
C LYS A 126 6.03 -1.39 10.93
N ALA A 127 4.74 -1.22 10.61
CA ALA A 127 4.30 -0.37 9.51
C ALA A 127 4.63 1.11 9.76
N GLU A 128 4.41 1.61 10.99
CA GLU A 128 4.82 2.97 11.40
C GLU A 128 6.36 3.14 11.27
N GLN A 129 7.14 2.18 11.77
CA GLN A 129 8.60 2.21 11.66
C GLN A 129 9.10 2.18 10.21
N PHE A 130 8.49 1.35 9.37
CA PHE A 130 8.79 1.29 7.95
C PHE A 130 8.50 2.63 7.28
N ALA A 131 7.30 3.20 7.47
CA ALA A 131 6.95 4.50 6.93
C ALA A 131 7.95 5.58 7.35
N LYS A 132 8.32 5.61 8.63
CA LYS A 132 9.33 6.55 9.15
C LYS A 132 10.68 6.40 8.44
N SER A 133 11.15 5.17 8.20
CA SER A 133 12.41 4.95 7.48
C SER A 133 12.37 5.46 6.04
N ILE A 134 11.26 5.25 5.34
CA ILE A 134 11.07 5.71 3.96
C ILE A 134 11.06 7.25 3.91
N ILE A 135 10.28 7.87 4.80
CA ILE A 135 10.13 9.33 4.89
C ILE A 135 11.46 10.01 5.20
N ASN A 136 12.30 9.41 6.06
CA ASN A 136 13.59 9.95 6.43
C ASN A 136 14.72 9.67 5.42
N SER A 137 14.48 8.79 4.43
CA SER A 137 15.50 8.36 3.46
C SER A 137 15.53 9.19 2.17
N LEU A 138 14.74 10.27 2.11
CA LEU A 138 14.57 11.15 0.96
C LEU A 138 14.88 12.60 1.34
#